data_AF-A0A9E2FYV1-F1
#
_entry.id   AF-A0A9E2FYV1-F1
#
_cell.length_a   1.000
_cell.length_b   1.000
_cell.length_c   1.000
_cell.angle_alpha   90.00
_cell.angle_beta   90.00
_cell.angle_gamma   90.00
#
_symmetry.space_group_name_H-M   'P 1'
#
loop_
_entity.id
_entity.type
_entity.pdbx_description
1 polymer ?
#
loop_
_entity_poly.entity_id
_entity_poly.type
_entity_poly.pdbx_seq_one_letter_code
_entity_poly.pdbx_strand_id
1 'polypeptide(L)'
;MKPSFNFAPCSFFFLLLLLLLLSGCGAALNPYHENFNCDAPDDAGKCVDTKTAYEEAVRIPQIPTQKSAAPEEDVEAARLSRLAELLKEPQTPIIEPPRILRVLILPYKGNGDLFMARYAYLQVESAKWVLTSIDEGIE
;
A
#
# COMPACT_ATOMS: atom_id res chain seq x y z
N MET A 1 6.37 -49.24 -50.40
CA MET A 1 5.53 -49.55 -49.23
C MET A 1 4.83 -48.26 -48.81
N LYS A 2 3.53 -48.13 -49.09
CA LYS A 2 2.71 -46.97 -48.69
C LYS A 2 2.06 -47.33 -47.35
N PRO A 3 2.27 -46.58 -46.24
CA PRO A 3 1.42 -46.76 -45.08
C PRO A 3 0.09 -46.05 -45.36
N SER A 4 -0.95 -46.85 -45.57
CA SER A 4 -2.34 -46.44 -45.50
C SER A 4 -2.65 -45.95 -44.08
N PHE A 5 -2.71 -44.63 -43.91
CA PHE A 5 -3.23 -44.01 -42.69
C PHE A 5 -4.75 -44.20 -42.65
N ASN A 6 -5.19 -45.21 -41.91
CA ASN A 6 -6.60 -45.32 -41.52
C ASN A 6 -6.86 -44.24 -40.46
N PHE A 7 -7.44 -43.11 -40.86
CA PHE A 7 -7.95 -42.12 -39.93
C PHE A 7 -9.18 -42.71 -39.22
N ALA A 8 -8.97 -43.32 -38.05
CA ALA A 8 -10.06 -43.75 -37.19
C ALA A 8 -10.85 -42.50 -36.76
N PRO A 9 -12.17 -42.43 -37.03
CA PRO A 9 -12.99 -41.25 -36.71
C PRO A 9 -13.01 -40.94 -35.20
N CYS A 10 -12.75 -41.96 -34.38
CA CYS A 10 -12.67 -41.86 -32.92
C CYS A 10 -11.44 -41.06 -32.43
N SER A 11 -10.31 -41.14 -33.13
CA SER A 11 -9.08 -40.42 -32.76
C SER A 11 -9.17 -38.93 -33.09
N PHE A 12 -9.80 -38.59 -34.22
CA PHE A 12 -10.05 -37.21 -34.61
C PHE A 12 -11.04 -36.52 -33.66
N PHE A 13 -12.06 -37.25 -33.21
CA PHE A 13 -13.02 -36.76 -32.22
C PHE A 13 -12.37 -36.49 -30.86
N PHE A 14 -11.46 -37.37 -30.43
CA PHE A 14 -10.70 -37.19 -29.18
C PHE A 14 -9.74 -35.99 -29.24
N LEU A 15 -9.08 -35.77 -30.39
CA LEU A 15 -8.20 -34.63 -30.60
C LEU A 15 -8.98 -33.30 -30.66
N LEU A 16 -10.15 -33.29 -31.31
CA LEU A 16 -11.05 -32.13 -31.35
C LEU A 16 -11.60 -31.78 -29.96
N LEU A 17 -11.96 -32.80 -29.18
CA LEU A 17 -12.41 -32.63 -27.78
C LEU A 17 -11.29 -32.09 -26.89
N LEU A 18 -10.04 -32.55 -27.09
CA LEU A 18 -8.87 -32.05 -26.38
C LEU A 18 -8.61 -30.57 -26.73
N LEU A 19 -8.71 -30.19 -28.01
CA LEU A 19 -8.59 -28.78 -28.45
C LEU A 19 -9.68 -27.88 -27.86
N LEU A 20 -10.91 -28.38 -27.72
CA LEU A 20 -12.03 -27.67 -27.08
C LEU A 20 -11.83 -27.48 -25.56
N LEU A 21 -11.13 -28.41 -24.90
CA LEU A 21 -10.77 -28.29 -23.49
C LEU A 21 -9.61 -27.32 -23.25
N LEU A 22 -8.77 -27.06 -24.25
CA LEU A 22 -7.69 -26.07 -24.17
C LEU A 22 -8.15 -24.62 -24.47
N SER A 23 -9.33 -24.41 -25.07
CA SER A 23 -9.92 -23.08 -25.17
C SER A 23 -10.53 -22.67 -23.82
N GLY A 24 -9.78 -21.92 -23.02
CA GLY A 24 -10.24 -21.44 -21.71
C GLY A 24 -11.37 -20.41 -21.80
N CYS A 25 -12.33 -20.47 -20.89
CA CYS A 25 -13.40 -19.48 -20.71
C CYS A 25 -12.89 -18.25 -19.93
N GLY A 26 -11.89 -17.54 -20.46
CA GLY A 26 -11.31 -16.37 -19.79
C GLY A 26 -12.32 -15.22 -19.64
N ALA A 27 -13.08 -14.92 -20.69
CA ALA A 27 -14.04 -13.81 -20.70
C ALA A 27 -15.31 -14.06 -19.85
N ALA A 28 -15.68 -15.32 -19.59
CA ALA A 28 -16.87 -15.65 -18.80
C ALA A 28 -16.59 -15.77 -17.29
N LEU A 29 -15.34 -16.09 -16.92
CA LEU A 29 -14.92 -16.25 -15.52
C LEU A 29 -14.17 -15.02 -14.98
N ASN A 30 -13.70 -14.12 -15.85
CA ASN A 30 -13.14 -12.85 -15.44
C ASN A 30 -14.27 -11.81 -15.26
N PRO A 31 -14.54 -11.35 -14.03
CA PRO A 31 -15.59 -10.35 -13.77
C PRO A 31 -15.18 -8.92 -14.19
N TYR A 32 -14.05 -8.77 -14.88
CA TYR A 32 -13.54 -7.50 -15.40
C TYR A 32 -13.62 -7.49 -16.92
N HIS A 33 -14.10 -6.38 -17.49
CA HIS A 33 -14.09 -6.16 -18.93
C HIS A 33 -12.65 -6.15 -19.46
N GLU A 34 -12.41 -6.80 -20.59
CA GLU A 34 -11.11 -6.87 -21.26
C GLU A 34 -10.65 -5.54 -21.89
N ASN A 35 -11.44 -4.50 -21.70
CA ASN A 35 -11.20 -3.13 -22.12
C ASN A 35 -10.23 -2.44 -21.15
N PHE A 36 -8.99 -2.92 -21.07
CA PHE A 36 -7.91 -2.21 -20.38
C PHE A 36 -7.37 -1.03 -21.19
N ASN A 37 -7.88 -0.82 -22.40
CA ASN A 37 -7.56 0.29 -23.25
C ASN A 37 -8.49 1.46 -22.94
N CYS A 38 -8.13 2.23 -21.91
CA CYS A 38 -7.85 3.64 -22.11
C CYS A 38 -8.89 4.37 -23.00
N ASP A 39 -10.14 4.41 -22.53
CA ASP A 39 -11.22 5.18 -23.14
C ASP A 39 -11.07 6.65 -22.72
N ALA A 40 -10.05 7.32 -23.26
CA ALA A 40 -9.95 8.77 -23.12
C ALA A 40 -10.97 9.41 -24.08
N PRO A 41 -11.86 10.32 -23.62
CA PRO A 41 -12.62 11.16 -24.53
C PRO A 41 -11.64 11.90 -25.46
N ASP A 42 -12.07 12.22 -26.69
CA ASP A 42 -11.26 12.58 -27.88
C ASP A 42 -10.21 13.71 -27.70
N ASP A 43 -10.17 14.34 -26.53
CA ASP A 43 -9.38 15.51 -26.18
C ASP A 43 -8.56 15.36 -24.87
N ALA A 44 -8.65 14.23 -24.15
CA ALA A 44 -8.05 14.07 -22.81
C ALA A 44 -6.75 13.24 -22.74
N GLY A 45 -6.23 12.74 -23.87
CA GLY A 45 -4.92 12.07 -23.90
C GLY A 45 -4.84 10.93 -24.90
N LYS A 46 -3.60 10.59 -25.30
CA LYS A 46 -3.35 9.46 -26.19
C LYS A 46 -3.03 8.22 -25.37
N CYS A 47 -3.64 7.12 -25.76
CA CYS A 47 -3.39 5.82 -25.15
C CYS A 47 -2.23 5.14 -25.86
N VAL A 48 -1.06 5.21 -25.23
CA VAL A 48 0.20 4.68 -25.74
C VAL A 48 0.87 3.79 -24.69
N ASP A 49 1.72 2.86 -25.13
CA ASP A 49 2.53 2.05 -24.23
C ASP A 49 3.47 2.90 -23.36
N THR A 50 3.81 2.39 -22.18
CA THR A 50 4.70 3.03 -21.20
C THR A 50 6.01 3.52 -21.80
N LYS A 51 6.64 2.76 -22.71
CA LYS A 51 7.88 3.15 -23.35
C LYS A 51 7.68 4.32 -24.29
N THR A 52 6.61 4.27 -25.08
CA THR A 52 6.24 5.33 -26.02
C THR A 52 5.89 6.62 -25.27
N ALA A 53 5.10 6.52 -24.18
CA ALA A 53 4.80 7.64 -23.31
C ALA A 53 6.07 8.31 -22.77
N TYR A 54 7.04 7.50 -22.33
CA TYR A 54 8.32 8.00 -21.83
C TYR A 54 9.14 8.70 -22.92
N GLU A 55 9.26 8.09 -24.10
CA GLU A 55 9.99 8.68 -25.23
C GLU A 55 9.34 9.98 -25.73
N GLU A 56 8.01 10.07 -25.72
CA GLU A 56 7.27 11.29 -26.04
C GLU A 56 7.49 12.36 -24.97
N ALA A 57 7.37 12.03 -23.69
CA ALA A 57 7.61 12.96 -22.58
C ALA A 57 9.03 13.54 -22.59
N VAL A 58 10.03 12.73 -22.95
CA VAL A 58 11.43 13.17 -23.07
C VAL A 58 11.65 14.02 -24.32
N ARG A 59 10.88 13.81 -25.39
CA ARG A 59 11.01 14.56 -26.65
C ARG A 59 10.24 15.86 -26.71
N ILE A 60 9.27 16.10 -25.83
CA ILE A 60 8.61 17.40 -25.74
C ILE A 60 9.69 18.43 -25.33
N PRO A 61 10.10 19.38 -26.21
CA PRO A 61 10.89 20.50 -25.74
C PRO A 61 10.03 21.20 -24.70
N GLN A 62 10.60 21.41 -23.52
CA GLN A 62 9.88 21.91 -22.35
C GLN A 62 8.92 23.01 -22.80
N ILE A 63 7.63 22.84 -22.46
CA ILE A 63 6.67 23.94 -22.39
C ILE A 63 7.46 25.13 -21.85
N PRO A 64 7.41 26.32 -22.45
CA PRO A 64 8.19 27.44 -21.95
C PRO A 64 7.76 27.69 -20.52
N THR A 65 8.46 27.06 -19.56
CA THR A 65 8.77 27.60 -18.26
C THR A 65 9.17 29.00 -18.63
N GLN A 66 8.34 29.96 -18.27
CA GLN A 66 8.76 31.34 -18.28
C GLN A 66 10.00 31.33 -17.41
N LYS A 67 11.15 31.21 -18.06
CA LYS A 67 12.45 31.47 -17.51
C LYS A 67 12.43 32.97 -17.32
N SER A 68 11.74 33.39 -16.26
CA SER A 68 11.86 34.73 -15.73
C SER A 68 13.35 34.88 -15.51
N ALA A 69 13.96 35.78 -16.28
CA ALA A 69 15.37 36.08 -16.21
C ALA A 69 15.68 36.66 -14.82
N ALA A 70 15.91 35.76 -13.88
CA ALA A 70 16.43 35.94 -12.54
C ALA A 70 17.05 34.57 -12.18
N PRO A 71 18.10 34.51 -11.36
CA PRO A 71 18.82 33.27 -11.09
C PRO A 71 17.87 32.22 -10.49
N GLU A 72 17.42 31.27 -11.32
CA GLU A 72 16.46 30.21 -10.96
C GLU A 72 17.01 29.27 -9.87
N GLU A 73 18.33 29.19 -9.76
CA GLU A 73 19.03 28.41 -8.73
C GLU A 73 18.81 28.97 -7.32
N ASP A 74 18.76 30.31 -7.18
CA ASP A 74 18.63 30.98 -5.88
C ASP A 74 17.20 30.86 -5.33
N VAL A 75 16.19 30.88 -6.21
CA VAL A 75 14.78 30.77 -5.81
C VAL A 75 14.44 29.34 -5.40
N GLU A 76 14.95 28.34 -6.11
CA GLU A 76 14.73 26.94 -5.77
C GLU A 76 15.49 26.57 -4.50
N ALA A 77 16.73 27.05 -4.31
CA ALA A 77 17.47 26.90 -3.06
C ALA A 77 16.75 27.58 -1.87
N ALA A 78 16.17 28.77 -2.08
CA ALA A 78 15.36 29.43 -1.07
C ALA A 78 14.09 28.64 -0.72
N ARG A 79 13.42 28.03 -1.71
CA ARG A 79 12.24 27.19 -1.47
C ARG A 79 12.58 25.92 -0.71
N LEU A 80 13.67 25.25 -1.10
CA LEU A 80 14.13 24.02 -0.47
C LEU A 80 14.61 24.26 0.97
N SER A 81 15.27 25.39 1.24
CA SER A 81 15.70 25.75 2.60
C SER A 81 14.52 26.00 3.55
N ARG A 82 13.42 26.60 3.07
CA ARG A 82 12.18 26.75 3.86
C ARG A 82 11.52 25.41 4.15
N LEU A 83 11.48 24.50 3.18
CA LEU A 83 10.97 23.15 3.40
C LEU A 83 11.85 22.37 4.40
N ALA A 84 13.17 22.53 4.31
CA ALA A 84 14.09 21.94 5.26
C ALA A 84 13.91 22.52 6.68
N GLU A 85 13.58 23.80 6.80
CA GLU A 85 13.25 24.45 8.08
C GLU A 85 11.99 23.83 8.72
N LEU A 86 10.94 23.61 7.92
CA LEU A 86 9.68 22.99 8.37
C LEU A 86 9.84 21.50 8.70
N LEU A 87 10.63 20.75 7.92
CA LEU A 87 10.91 19.33 8.19
C LEU A 87 11.82 19.12 9.41
N LYS A 88 12.56 20.15 9.80
CA LYS A 88 13.41 20.17 10.99
C LYS A 88 12.62 20.53 12.25
N GLU A 89 11.40 21.04 12.10
CA GLU A 89 10.50 21.36 13.20
C GLU A 89 10.09 20.04 13.91
N PRO A 90 10.50 19.85 15.17
CA PRO A 90 10.34 18.57 15.83
C PRO A 90 9.06 18.60 16.69
N GLN A 91 8.34 17.52 16.99
CA GLN A 91 8.76 16.16 17.32
C GLN A 91 7.63 15.20 16.93
N THR A 92 7.98 14.03 16.40
CA THR A 92 7.00 12.93 16.33
C THR A 92 6.57 12.56 17.75
N PRO A 93 5.27 12.58 18.07
CA PRO A 93 4.82 12.30 19.42
C PRO A 93 5.11 10.83 19.74
N ILE A 94 5.73 10.61 20.89
CA ILE A 94 6.00 9.26 21.38
C ILE A 94 4.81 8.82 22.23
N ILE A 95 4.30 7.61 22.00
CA ILE A 95 3.27 7.01 22.84
C ILE A 95 3.97 6.48 24.09
N GLU A 96 3.67 7.06 25.26
CA GLU A 96 4.03 6.45 26.53
C GLU A 96 3.04 5.31 26.84
N PRO A 97 3.54 4.08 27.07
CA PRO A 97 2.68 2.95 27.38
C PRO A 97 1.97 3.14 28.73
N PRO A 98 0.78 2.52 28.91
CA PRO A 98 0.03 2.67 30.15
C PRO A 98 0.79 2.07 31.33
N ARG A 99 0.78 2.78 32.46
CA ARG A 99 1.36 2.25 33.71
C ARG A 99 0.37 1.29 34.36
N ILE A 100 0.79 0.03 34.51
CA ILE A 100 0.02 -1.02 35.17
C ILE A 100 0.59 -1.31 36.57
N LEU A 101 -0.29 -1.46 37.54
CA LEU A 101 0.06 -1.86 38.90
C LEU A 101 -0.36 -3.31 39.11
N ARG A 102 0.61 -4.10 39.59
CA ARG A 102 0.41 -5.52 39.87
C ARG A 102 0.21 -5.71 41.37
N VAL A 103 -1.02 -5.95 41.78
CA VAL A 103 -1.37 -6.29 43.17
C VAL A 103 -1.20 -7.78 43.38
N LEU A 104 -0.33 -8.16 44.31
CA LEU A 104 -0.27 -9.54 44.81
C LEU A 104 -1.37 -9.73 45.84
N ILE A 105 -2.35 -10.57 45.51
CA ILE A 105 -3.33 -11.04 46.47
C ILE A 105 -2.76 -12.33 47.06
N LEU A 106 -2.39 -12.27 48.33
CA LEU A 106 -1.90 -13.43 49.08
C LEU A 106 -3.02 -14.45 49.29
N PRO A 107 -2.70 -15.74 49.53
CA PRO A 107 -3.71 -16.74 49.80
C PRO A 107 -4.56 -16.36 51.01
N TYR A 108 -5.88 -16.45 50.88
CA TYR A 108 -6.81 -16.11 51.95
C TYR A 108 -7.98 -17.08 51.96
N LYS A 109 -8.64 -17.19 53.12
CA LYS A 109 -9.85 -17.99 53.27
C LYS A 109 -11.07 -17.07 53.15
N GLY A 110 -12.03 -17.40 52.31
CA GLY A 110 -13.29 -16.66 52.16
C GLY A 110 -14.46 -17.62 51.99
N ASN A 111 -15.56 -17.41 52.73
CA ASN A 111 -16.78 -18.24 52.65
C ASN A 111 -16.56 -19.76 52.79
N GLY A 112 -15.51 -20.18 53.52
CA GLY A 112 -15.15 -21.59 53.69
C GLY A 112 -14.09 -22.09 52.69
N ASP A 113 -13.88 -21.40 51.58
CA ASP A 113 -12.94 -21.78 50.52
C ASP A 113 -11.57 -21.13 50.71
N LEU A 114 -10.52 -21.83 50.28
CA LEU A 114 -9.15 -21.32 50.24
C LEU A 114 -8.86 -20.75 48.85
N PHE A 115 -8.66 -19.44 48.78
CA PHE A 115 -8.20 -18.76 47.57
C PHE A 115 -6.67 -18.78 47.56
N MET A 116 -6.09 -19.27 46.47
CA MET A 116 -4.63 -19.27 46.26
C MET A 116 -4.12 -17.87 45.86
N ALA A 117 -2.80 -17.69 45.92
CA ALA A 117 -2.17 -16.44 45.52
C ALA A 117 -2.46 -16.12 44.05
N ARG A 118 -2.82 -14.87 43.77
CA ARG A 118 -3.05 -14.41 42.38
C ARG A 118 -2.62 -12.96 42.21
N TYR A 119 -2.33 -12.58 40.98
CA TYR A 119 -2.06 -11.20 40.62
C TYR A 119 -3.31 -10.55 40.02
N ALA A 120 -3.64 -9.35 40.47
CA ALA A 120 -4.59 -8.47 39.82
C ALA A 120 -3.81 -7.32 39.15
N TYR A 121 -4.11 -7.04 37.88
CA TYR A 121 -3.51 -5.96 37.12
C TYR A 121 -4.49 -4.80 37.04
N LEU A 122 -4.09 -3.65 37.56
CA LEU A 122 -4.89 -2.43 37.52
C LEU A 122 -4.17 -1.40 36.64
N GLN A 123 -4.92 -0.76 35.75
CA GLN A 123 -4.38 0.35 34.97
C GLN A 123 -4.42 1.61 35.86
N VAL A 124 -3.25 2.13 36.21
CA VAL A 124 -3.11 3.34 37.03
C VAL A 124 -3.11 4.57 36.15
N GLU A 125 -2.47 4.48 34.98
CA GLU A 125 -2.45 5.56 34.00
C GLU A 125 -2.76 5.04 32.60
N SER A 126 -3.51 5.85 31.85
CA SER A 126 -3.75 5.62 30.44
C SER A 126 -2.50 5.94 29.61
N ALA A 127 -2.40 5.31 28.44
CA ALA A 127 -1.40 5.69 27.45
C ALA A 127 -1.58 7.17 27.12
N LYS A 128 -0.47 7.92 27.10
CA LYS A 128 -0.47 9.35 26.80
C LYS A 128 0.52 9.63 25.68
N TRP A 129 0.16 10.54 24.79
CA TRP A 129 1.06 11.05 23.78
C TRP A 129 1.95 12.10 24.42
N VAL A 130 3.26 11.85 24.46
CA VAL A 130 4.23 12.78 25.01
C VAL A 130 4.98 13.43 23.85
N LEU A 131 4.87 14.76 23.76
CA LEU A 131 5.77 15.58 22.97
C LEU A 131 6.95 15.89 23.88
N THR A 132 8.14 15.39 23.54
CA THR A 132 9.36 15.61 24.31
C THR A 132 9.71 17.10 24.33
N SER A 133 9.18 17.87 25.29
CA SER A 133 9.73 19.17 25.75
C SER A 133 8.93 19.95 26.81
N ILE A 134 7.78 19.48 27.33
CA ILE A 134 7.04 20.27 28.35
C ILE A 134 6.88 19.47 29.65
N ASP A 135 7.83 19.66 30.57
CA ASP A 135 7.62 19.38 31.99
C ASP A 135 6.63 20.42 32.54
N GLU A 136 5.33 20.24 32.29
CA GLU A 136 4.32 20.91 33.11
C GLU A 136 4.18 20.12 34.41
N GLY A 137 5.14 20.38 35.31
CA GLY A 137 4.99 20.09 36.72
C GLY A 137 3.80 20.89 37.25
N ILE A 138 2.63 20.24 37.28
CA ILE A 138 1.48 20.72 38.03
C ILE A 138 1.78 20.45 39.50
N GLU A 139 2.11 21.52 40.22
CA GLU A 139 2.08 21.61 41.68
C GLU A 139 0.65 21.54 42.21
#